data_AF-A0A2R6CGM8-F1
#
_entry.id   AF-A0A2R6CGM8-F1
#
_cell.length_a   1.000
_cell.length_b   1.000
_cell.length_c   1.000
_cell.angle_alpha   90.00
_cell.angle_beta   90.00
_cell.angle_gamma   90.00
#
_symmetry.space_group_name_H-M   'P 1'
#
loop_
_entity.id
_entity.type
_entity.pdbx_description
1 polymer ?
#
loop_
_entity_poly.entity_id
_entity_poly.type
_entity_poly.pdbx_seq_one_letter_code
_entity_poly.pdbx_strand_id
1 'polypeptide(L)' 'MSDRRYTVTFAEPHHLTDDEETELTVLEYDDFGSMYTLELVDGSTRSVGKQLVTDISPETE' A
#
# COMPACT_ATOMS: atom_id res chain seq x y z
N MET A 1 15.20 -8.52 -10.65
CA MET A 1 14.74 -8.07 -9.32
C MET A 1 13.25 -8.33 -9.34
N SER A 2 12.70 -8.98 -8.33
CA SER A 2 11.32 -9.52 -8.40
C SER A 2 10.33 -8.40 -8.71
N ASP A 3 9.66 -8.43 -9.87
CA ASP A 3 8.52 -7.56 -10.24
C ASP A 3 7.26 -7.82 -9.39
N ARG A 4 7.44 -8.25 -8.13
CA ARG A 4 6.35 -8.59 -7.23
C ARG A 4 5.77 -7.31 -6.68
N ARG A 5 4.64 -6.89 -7.25
CA ARG A 5 3.81 -5.81 -6.72
C ARG A 5 2.91 -6.36 -5.61
N TYR A 6 2.52 -5.48 -4.70
CA TYR A 6 1.55 -5.77 -3.65
C TYR A 6 0.39 -4.80 -3.77
N THR A 7 -0.81 -5.29 -3.51
CA THR A 7 -2.02 -4.48 -3.44
C THR A 7 -2.37 -4.29 -1.98
N VAL A 8 -2.32 -3.04 -1.53
CA VAL A 8 -2.73 -2.62 -0.20
C VAL A 8 -4.19 -2.20 -0.26
N THR A 9 -5.05 -2.89 0.50
CA THR A 9 -6.46 -2.53 0.64
C THR A 9 -6.66 -1.74 1.92
N PHE A 10 -7.20 -0.53 1.81
CA PHE A 10 -7.58 0.34 2.91
C PHE A 10 -9.00 0.06 3.40
N ALA A 11 -9.28 0.39 4.66
CA ALA A 11 -10.60 0.25 5.27
C ALA A 11 -11.58 1.33 4.81
N GLU A 12 -11.06 2.49 4.45
CA GLU A 12 -11.80 3.67 3.99
C GLU A 12 -11.05 4.31 2.82
N PRO A 13 -11.73 5.06 1.93
CA PRO A 13 -11.08 5.81 0.85
C PRO A 13 -9.98 6.70 1.42
N HIS A 14 -8.78 6.61 0.85
CA HIS A 14 -7.60 7.28 1.38
C HIS A 14 -7.08 8.31 0.38
N HIS A 15 -6.62 9.47 0.85
CA HIS A 15 -5.98 10.50 0.02
C HIS A 15 -4.60 10.08 -0.57
N LEU A 16 -4.22 8.81 -0.39
CA LEU A 16 -3.01 8.22 -0.99
C LEU A 16 -3.35 7.32 -2.18
N THR A 17 -4.60 6.88 -2.26
CA THR A 17 -5.22 6.33 -3.46
C THR A 17 -5.87 7.47 -4.24
N ASP A 18 -6.28 7.20 -5.48
CA ASP A 18 -7.19 8.12 -6.17
C ASP A 18 -8.43 8.27 -5.28
N ASP A 19 -8.97 9.48 -5.11
CA ASP A 19 -9.79 9.95 -3.96
C ASP A 19 -11.01 9.05 -3.60
N GLU A 20 -11.39 8.11 -4.46
CA GLU A 20 -12.50 7.17 -4.31
C GLU A 20 -12.06 5.69 -4.20
N GLU A 21 -10.79 5.39 -4.42
CA GLU A 21 -10.24 4.04 -4.39
C GLU A 21 -9.79 3.65 -2.98
N THR A 22 -9.94 2.37 -2.66
CA THR A 22 -9.43 1.78 -1.41
C THR A 22 -8.25 0.87 -1.66
N GLU A 23 -7.77 0.76 -2.90
CA GLU A 23 -6.72 -0.17 -3.29
C GLU A 23 -5.52 0.62 -3.82
N LEU A 24 -4.32 0.29 -3.34
CA LEU A 24 -3.08 0.93 -3.75
C LEU A 24 -2.05 -0.12 -4.13
N THR A 25 -1.58 -0.07 -5.36
CA THR A 25 -0.48 -0.91 -5.82
C THR A 25 0.86 -0.31 -5.42
N VAL A 26 1.68 -1.12 -4.74
CA VAL A 26 3.00 -0.76 -4.21
C VAL A 26 4.02 -1.78 -4.71
N LEU A 27 5.28 -1.36 -4.84
CA LEU A 27 6.40 -2.24 -5.15
C LEU A 27 6.83 -3.02 -3.91
N GLU A 28 6.98 -2.32 -2.79
CA GLU A 28 7.39 -2.89 -1.52
C GLU A 28 6.63 -2.24 -0.37
N TYR A 29 6.60 -2.92 0.78
CA TYR A 29 6.08 -2.37 2.01
C TYR A 29 6.93 -2.80 3.20
N ASP A 30 7.09 -1.90 4.15
CA ASP A 30 7.89 -2.09 5.35
C ASP A 30 7.01 -1.89 6.59
N ASP A 31 7.17 -2.74 7.59
CA ASP A 31 6.35 -2.78 8.79
C ASP A 31 7.03 -2.05 9.95
N PHE A 32 6.53 -0.88 10.30
CA PHE A 32 7.04 -0.06 11.39
C PHE A 32 6.05 0.04 12.55
N GLY A 33 5.87 -1.06 13.29
CA GLY A 33 5.15 -1.08 14.56
C GLY A 33 3.66 -0.73 14.44
N SER A 34 3.33 0.55 14.33
CA SER A 34 1.98 1.09 14.14
C SER A 34 1.71 1.66 12.73
N MET A 35 2.72 1.72 11.86
CA MET A 35 2.60 2.23 10.48
C MET A 35 3.20 1.24 9.47
N TYR A 36 2.71 1.30 8.23
CA TYR A 36 3.35 0.71 7.06
C TYR A 36 4.02 1.81 6.25
N THR A 37 5.23 1.54 5.78
CA THR A 37 5.94 2.38 4.83
C THR A 37 5.86 1.70 3.47
N LEU A 38 5.09 2.28 2.56
CA LEU A 38 4.78 1.78 1.24
C LEU A 38 5.70 2.43 0.20
N GLU A 39 6.33 1.64 -0.65
CA GLU A 39 7.05 2.13 -1.83
C GLU A 39 6.14 2.05 -3.05
N LEU A 40 5.74 3.20 -3.58
CA LEU A 40 4.86 3.27 -4.75
C LEU A 40 5.57 2.89 -6.04
N VAL A 41 4.80 2.53 -7.07
CA VAL A 41 5.31 2.22 -8.42
C VAL A 41 6.08 3.38 -9.07
N ASP A 42 5.79 4.62 -8.68
CA ASP A 42 6.53 5.83 -9.09
C ASP A 42 7.85 6.03 -8.32
N GLY A 43 8.25 5.08 -7.46
CA GLY A 43 9.47 5.16 -6.64
C GLY A 43 9.37 6.13 -5.47
N SER A 44 8.18 6.66 -5.19
CA SER A 44 7.91 7.51 -4.03
C SER A 44 7.55 6.66 -2.82
N THR A 45 8.07 7.00 -1.65
CA THR A 45 7.72 6.31 -0.40
C THR A 45 6.63 7.08 0.37
N ARG A 46 5.61 6.37 0.85
CA ARG A 46 4.50 6.91 1.65
C ARG A 46 4.29 6.10 2.91
N SER A 47 3.94 6.75 4.01
CA SER A 47 3.64 6.05 5.26
C SER A 47 2.15 6.12 5.57
N VAL A 48 1.57 5.00 5.99
CA VAL A 48 0.17 4.87 6.38
C VAL A 48 0.04 4.18 7.73
N GLY A 49 -0.98 4.54 8.50
CA GLY A 49 -1.27 3.82 9.75
C GLY A 49 -1.83 2.42 9.44
N LYS A 50 -1.36 1.40 10.17
CA LYS A 50 -1.90 0.03 10.01
C LYS A 50 -3.39 -0.06 10.28
N GLN A 51 -3.91 0.81 11.15
CA GLN A 51 -5.33 0.93 11.44
C GLN A 51 -6.20 1.29 10.21
N LEU A 52 -5.57 1.86 9.17
CA LEU A 52 -6.24 2.23 7.93
C LEU A 52 -6.14 1.11 6.88
N VAL A 53 -5.27 0.12 7.08
CA VAL A 53 -5.04 -0.98 6.14
C VAL A 53 -5.86 -2.19 6.59
N THR A 54 -6.67 -2.70 5.68
CA THR A 54 -7.50 -3.90 5.85
C THR A 54 -6.73 -5.16 5.48
N ASP A 55 -6.05 -5.14 4.33
CA ASP A 55 -5.35 -6.29 3.77
C ASP A 55 -4.14 -5.85 2.93
N ILE A 56 -3.10 -6.70 2.88
CA ILE A 56 -1.98 -6.55 1.96
C ILE A 56 -1.73 -7.90 1.33
N SER A 57 -1.96 -7.98 0.01
CA SER A 57 -1.80 -9.22 -0.74
C SER A 57 -0.84 -9.02 -1.93
N PRO A 58 -0.04 -10.03 -2.29
CA PRO A 58 0.76 -9.95 -3.51
C PRO A 58 -0.15 -9.87 -4.73
N GLU A 59 0.10 -8.91 -5.62
CA GLU A 59 -0.61 -8.78 -6.89
C GLU A 59 -0.21 -10.00 -7.73
N THR A 60 -1.13 -10.96 -7.84
CA THR A 60 -0.91 -12.18 -8.63
C THR A 60 -1.37 -11.87 -10.04
N GLU A 61 -0.45 -11.88 -11.01
CA GLU A 61 -0.72 -11.71 -12.46
C GLU A 61 -1.78 -12.69 -12.99
#